data_AF-A0A1F8EV38-F1
#
_entry.id   AF-A0A1F8EV38-F1
#
_cell.length_a   1.000
_cell.length_b   1.000
_cell.length_c   1.000
_cell.angle_alpha   90.00
_cell.angle_beta   90.00
_cell.angle_gamma   90.00
#
_symmetry.space_group_name_H-M   'P 1'
#
loop_
_entity.id
_entity.type
_entity.pdbx_description
1 polymer ?
#
loop_
_entity_poly.entity_id
_entity_poly.type
_entity_poly.pdbx_seq_one_letter_code
_entity_poly.pdbx_strand_id
1 'polypeptide(L)'
;MTVQEKEPTINSVIEIFLPLGKNKPSLSDELQEVVSREAAEVAVRQVGGAVETARVNYAAARAIVTKVGSRAVADFAVSRCMEIYDANKNQFFSLDSNAALNAAISMLPYASPDLKERVIAAVAENGWYGRIESLANKYLNRGLTIEEVLALVNSYVNNKGVRAEHTEKELLRIARAYAPGKTAEVGSKIRQFVIDFERDDIY
;
A
#
# COMPACT_ATOMS: atom_id res chain seq x y z
N MET A 1 -23.44 16.69 4.25
CA MET A 1 -22.58 17.02 5.39
C MET A 1 -21.88 18.33 5.13
N THR A 2 -22.11 19.32 5.98
CA THR A 2 -21.46 20.63 5.92
C THR A 2 -20.00 20.53 6.39
N VAL A 3 -19.22 21.56 6.14
CA VAL A 3 -17.79 21.66 6.47
C VAL A 3 -17.59 21.58 7.99
N GLN A 4 -18.46 22.24 8.77
CA GLN A 4 -18.52 22.18 10.22
C GLN A 4 -18.78 20.75 10.77
N GLU A 5 -19.49 19.90 10.03
CA GLU A 5 -19.76 18.52 10.45
C GLU A 5 -18.57 17.57 10.20
N LYS A 6 -17.60 17.96 9.36
CA LYS A 6 -16.41 17.16 9.00
C LYS A 6 -15.18 17.46 9.84
N GLU A 7 -15.13 18.67 10.39
CA GLU A 7 -14.01 19.21 11.16
C GLU A 7 -13.55 18.33 12.35
N PRO A 8 -14.44 17.76 13.18
CA PRO A 8 -14.01 16.87 14.28
C PRO A 8 -13.36 15.59 13.76
N THR A 9 -13.84 15.11 12.60
CA THR A 9 -13.37 13.86 12.00
C THR A 9 -11.99 14.03 11.38
N ILE A 10 -11.71 15.21 10.82
CA ILE A 10 -10.39 15.56 10.27
C ILE A 10 -9.36 15.71 11.40
N ASN A 11 -9.72 16.39 12.50
CA ASN A 11 -8.85 16.51 13.67
C ASN A 11 -8.48 15.15 14.27
N SER A 12 -9.42 14.19 14.29
CA SER A 12 -9.10 12.82 14.70
C SER A 12 -8.09 12.14 13.77
N VAL A 13 -8.12 12.37 12.44
CA VAL A 13 -7.09 11.82 11.52
C VAL A 13 -5.71 12.31 11.93
N ILE A 14 -5.61 13.62 12.15
CA ILE A 14 -4.36 14.29 12.45
C ILE A 14 -3.79 13.72 13.76
N GLU A 15 -4.61 13.58 14.81
CA GLU A 15 -4.19 12.96 16.08
C GLU A 15 -3.81 11.49 15.96
N ILE A 16 -4.47 10.72 15.08
CA ILE A 16 -4.15 9.29 14.87
C ILE A 16 -2.81 9.11 14.15
N PHE A 17 -2.42 10.07 13.31
CA PHE A 17 -1.20 10.01 12.50
C PHE A 17 -0.02 10.82 13.06
N LEU A 18 -0.20 11.54 14.17
CA LEU A 18 0.84 12.35 14.80
C LEU A 18 0.99 12.08 16.30
N PRO A 19 2.20 11.83 16.82
CA PRO A 19 2.45 11.92 18.25
C PRO A 19 2.44 13.40 18.67
N LEU A 20 1.54 13.73 19.59
CA LEU A 20 1.25 15.08 20.09
C LEU A 20 2.49 15.80 20.67
N GLY A 21 2.79 16.99 20.14
CA GLY A 21 3.65 18.02 20.74
C GLY A 21 2.89 19.35 20.91
N LYS A 22 3.07 20.03 22.05
CA LYS A 22 2.19 21.07 22.64
C LYS A 22 2.13 22.45 21.94
N ASN A 23 0.99 23.16 22.17
CA ASN A 23 0.70 24.62 22.09
C ASN A 23 0.47 25.20 20.66
N LYS A 24 -0.48 26.10 20.32
CA LYS A 24 -1.31 27.15 20.98
C LYS A 24 -2.47 27.57 20.02
N PRO A 25 -3.49 28.35 20.45
CA PRO A 25 -4.73 28.65 19.69
C PRO A 25 -4.76 30.05 19.02
N SER A 26 -5.44 30.19 17.86
CA SER A 26 -6.32 31.34 17.47
C SER A 26 -6.90 31.27 16.03
N LEU A 27 -7.11 30.08 15.46
CA LEU A 27 -7.39 29.88 14.02
C LEU A 27 -8.89 29.93 13.61
N SER A 28 -9.78 30.54 14.40
CA SER A 28 -11.25 30.46 14.22
C SER A 28 -11.78 31.02 12.89
N ASP A 29 -11.23 32.14 12.42
CA ASP A 29 -11.87 32.92 11.35
C ASP A 29 -11.23 32.69 9.97
N GLU A 30 -10.01 32.18 9.93
CA GLU A 30 -9.43 31.54 8.73
C GLU A 30 -9.95 30.10 8.57
N LEU A 31 -10.26 29.38 9.67
CA LEU A 31 -10.75 28.00 9.66
C LEU A 31 -11.92 27.79 8.70
N GLN A 32 -12.96 28.62 8.63
CA GLN A 32 -14.17 28.21 7.90
C GLN A 32 -14.02 28.12 6.37
N GLU A 33 -13.16 28.93 5.76
CA GLU A 33 -12.92 28.91 4.31
C GLU A 33 -11.79 27.93 3.92
N VAL A 34 -10.86 27.72 4.87
CA VAL A 34 -9.72 26.79 4.87
C VAL A 34 -10.13 25.35 5.18
N VAL A 35 -11.12 25.09 6.04
CA VAL A 35 -11.49 23.75 6.55
C VAL A 35 -12.04 22.81 5.47
N SER A 36 -12.43 23.35 4.31
CA SER A 36 -12.87 22.53 3.17
C SER A 36 -11.73 22.05 2.26
N ARG A 37 -10.61 22.78 2.23
CA ARG A 37 -9.56 22.63 1.20
C ARG A 37 -8.14 22.58 1.76
N GLU A 38 -7.88 23.32 2.83
CA GLU A 38 -6.59 23.45 3.52
C GLU A 38 -6.43 22.53 4.75
N ALA A 39 -7.49 21.96 5.35
CA ALA A 39 -7.34 21.07 6.51
C ALA A 39 -6.53 19.79 6.21
N ALA A 40 -6.44 19.38 4.94
CA ALA A 40 -5.54 18.30 4.50
C ALA A 40 -4.12 18.82 4.17
N GLU A 41 -3.96 20.02 3.61
CA GLU A 41 -2.66 20.58 3.22
C GLU A 41 -1.89 21.19 4.40
N VAL A 42 -2.57 21.75 5.41
CA VAL A 42 -1.96 22.28 6.64
C VAL A 42 -1.55 21.16 7.59
N ALA A 43 -2.31 20.06 7.64
CA ALA A 43 -1.89 18.81 8.28
C ALA A 43 -0.67 18.18 7.60
N VAL A 44 -0.40 18.48 6.33
CA VAL A 44 0.79 18.04 5.60
C VAL A 44 2.00 18.95 5.85
N ARG A 45 1.81 20.27 6.05
CA ARG A 45 2.91 21.21 6.28
C ARG A 45 3.47 21.22 7.70
N GLN A 46 2.71 20.81 8.71
CA GLN A 46 3.18 20.77 10.11
C GLN A 46 3.90 19.47 10.51
N VAL A 47 4.04 18.48 9.62
CA VAL A 47 4.47 17.10 9.95
C VAL A 47 5.86 16.75 9.38
N GLY A 48 6.59 17.76 8.92
CA GLY A 48 8.03 17.63 8.64
C GLY A 48 8.84 17.58 9.93
N GLY A 49 8.84 16.44 10.63
CA GLY A 49 9.70 16.25 11.80
C GLY A 49 9.45 14.95 12.57
N ALA A 50 10.37 13.99 12.39
CA ALA A 50 10.63 12.81 13.22
C ALA A 50 9.44 11.87 13.54
N VAL A 51 9.37 10.73 12.86
CA VAL A 51 8.53 9.60 13.29
C VAL A 51 9.41 8.39 13.58
N GLU A 52 9.81 8.27 14.85
CA GLU A 52 10.10 6.98 15.47
C GLU A 52 8.90 6.59 16.36
N THR A 53 8.33 5.42 16.06
CA THR A 53 7.57 4.53 16.96
C THR A 53 6.22 4.98 17.60
N ALA A 54 5.35 5.67 16.86
CA ALA A 54 3.91 5.64 17.16
C ALA A 54 3.22 4.54 16.32
N ARG A 55 2.65 3.50 16.98
CA ARG A 55 1.86 2.46 16.31
C ARG A 55 0.68 3.10 15.58
N VAL A 56 0.76 3.19 14.26
CA VAL A 56 -0.29 3.78 13.41
C VAL A 56 -1.59 2.99 13.56
N ASN A 57 -2.68 3.66 13.98
CA ASN A 57 -3.99 3.02 14.12
C ASN A 57 -4.72 2.97 12.77
N TYR A 58 -4.36 1.98 11.95
CA TYR A 58 -4.92 1.77 10.60
C TYR A 58 -6.45 1.60 10.59
N ALA A 59 -7.04 1.05 11.64
CA ALA A 59 -8.49 0.89 11.75
C ALA A 59 -9.21 2.24 11.82
N ALA A 60 -8.63 3.18 12.59
CA ALA A 60 -9.18 4.51 12.74
C ALA A 60 -8.97 5.36 11.48
N ALA A 61 -7.83 5.23 10.81
CA ALA A 61 -7.58 5.84 9.49
C ALA A 61 -8.63 5.42 8.45
N ARG A 62 -8.90 4.11 8.36
CA ARG A 62 -9.92 3.56 7.44
C ARG A 62 -11.32 4.07 7.78
N ALA A 63 -11.69 4.09 9.06
CA ALA A 63 -12.99 4.56 9.50
C ALA A 63 -13.22 6.02 9.08
N ILE A 64 -12.19 6.85 9.18
CA ILE A 64 -12.27 8.25 8.79
C ILE A 64 -12.33 8.41 7.26
N VAL A 65 -11.47 7.74 6.50
CA VAL A 65 -11.52 7.79 5.03
C VAL A 65 -12.91 7.36 4.54
N THR A 66 -13.48 6.31 5.12
CA THR A 66 -14.82 5.81 4.76
C THR A 66 -15.91 6.81 5.14
N LYS A 67 -15.81 7.46 6.31
CA LYS A 67 -16.80 8.43 6.79
C LYS A 67 -16.75 9.76 6.02
N VAL A 68 -15.56 10.23 5.66
CA VAL A 68 -15.36 11.52 5.00
C VAL A 68 -15.61 11.39 3.49
N GLY A 69 -15.20 10.28 2.88
CA GLY A 69 -15.33 10.02 1.45
C GLY A 69 -14.57 11.01 0.55
N SER A 70 -13.61 11.75 1.12
CA SER A 70 -12.80 12.72 0.38
C SER A 70 -11.57 12.05 -0.22
N ARG A 71 -11.36 12.24 -1.52
CA ARG A 71 -10.16 11.78 -2.22
C ARG A 71 -8.88 12.33 -1.60
N ALA A 72 -8.85 13.61 -1.23
CA ALA A 72 -7.65 14.22 -0.65
C ALA A 72 -7.23 13.54 0.67
N VAL A 73 -8.21 13.19 1.51
CA VAL A 73 -7.97 12.49 2.78
C VAL A 73 -7.52 11.05 2.54
N ALA A 74 -8.13 10.37 1.57
CA ALA A 74 -7.73 9.02 1.16
C ALA A 74 -6.29 9.01 0.60
N ASP A 75 -5.96 9.97 -0.25
CA ASP A 75 -4.66 10.07 -0.89
C ASP A 75 -3.55 10.32 0.13
N PHE A 76 -3.80 11.21 1.09
CA PHE A 76 -2.89 11.44 2.21
C PHE A 76 -2.69 10.16 3.04
N ALA A 77 -3.78 9.52 3.47
CA ALA A 77 -3.70 8.33 4.32
C ALA A 77 -3.01 7.15 3.60
N VAL A 78 -3.31 6.94 2.32
CA VAL A 78 -2.64 5.93 1.48
C VAL A 78 -1.17 6.27 1.32
N SER A 79 -0.81 7.53 1.05
CA SER A 79 0.60 7.95 0.90
C SER A 79 1.39 7.69 2.18
N ARG A 80 0.84 8.02 3.36
CA ARG A 80 1.48 7.73 4.65
C ARG A 80 1.65 6.23 4.89
N CYS A 81 0.66 5.41 4.53
CA CYS A 81 0.81 3.96 4.60
C CYS A 81 1.92 3.47 3.65
N MET A 82 2.01 4.04 2.45
CA MET A 82 3.05 3.67 1.49
C MET A 82 4.45 4.11 1.93
N GLU A 83 4.59 5.25 2.61
CA GLU A 83 5.87 5.67 3.21
C GLU A 83 6.34 4.72 4.31
N ILE A 84 5.42 4.27 5.18
CA ILE A 84 5.73 3.26 6.22
C ILE A 84 6.10 1.93 5.57
N TYR A 85 5.36 1.52 4.55
CA TYR A 85 5.68 0.33 3.77
C TYR A 85 7.10 0.45 3.17
N ASP A 86 7.41 1.53 2.47
CA ASP A 86 8.72 1.72 1.82
C ASP A 86 9.88 1.76 2.82
N ALA A 87 9.67 2.35 4.01
CA ALA A 87 10.68 2.38 5.07
C ALA A 87 10.98 0.99 5.66
N ASN A 88 10.03 0.05 5.57
CA ASN A 88 10.11 -1.24 6.25
C ASN A 88 10.12 -2.46 5.31
N LYS A 89 9.92 -2.29 4.00
CA LYS A 89 9.77 -3.41 3.05
C LYS A 89 10.99 -4.32 2.91
N ASN A 90 12.19 -3.81 3.21
CA ASN A 90 13.43 -4.59 3.17
C ASN A 90 13.68 -5.39 4.46
N GLN A 91 12.87 -5.19 5.50
CA GLN A 91 12.98 -5.95 6.73
C GLN A 91 12.20 -7.26 6.59
N PHE A 92 12.91 -8.38 6.71
CA PHE A 92 12.34 -9.73 6.60
C PHE A 92 11.17 -9.89 7.59
N PHE A 93 9.96 -10.19 7.07
CA PHE A 93 8.72 -10.30 7.85
C PHE A 93 8.37 -9.08 8.73
N SER A 94 8.62 -7.85 8.26
CA SER A 94 8.08 -6.68 8.95
C SER A 94 6.55 -6.73 8.97
N LEU A 95 5.99 -7.02 10.16
CA LEU A 95 4.55 -6.95 10.39
C LEU A 95 4.01 -5.56 10.07
N ASP A 96 4.83 -4.53 10.26
CA ASP A 96 4.48 -3.13 10.02
C ASP A 96 4.37 -2.81 8.53
N SER A 97 5.25 -3.35 7.67
CA SER A 97 5.16 -3.13 6.21
C SER A 97 3.92 -3.80 5.62
N ASN A 98 3.63 -5.05 6.01
CA ASN A 98 2.45 -5.78 5.58
C ASN A 98 1.16 -5.16 6.11
N ALA A 99 1.15 -4.68 7.35
CA ALA A 99 0.00 -3.97 7.92
C ALA A 99 -0.27 -2.65 7.19
N ALA A 100 0.79 -1.88 6.90
CA ALA A 100 0.69 -0.63 6.16
C ALA A 100 0.13 -0.86 4.74
N LEU A 101 0.65 -1.85 4.01
CA LEU A 101 0.15 -2.18 2.67
C LEU A 101 -1.31 -2.65 2.69
N ASN A 102 -1.70 -3.47 3.68
CA ASN A 102 -3.09 -3.88 3.85
C ASN A 102 -4.01 -2.70 4.15
N ALA A 103 -3.57 -1.76 4.98
CA ALA A 103 -4.30 -0.53 5.26
C ALA A 103 -4.50 0.31 3.99
N ALA A 104 -3.44 0.51 3.20
CA ALA A 104 -3.50 1.22 1.92
C ALA A 104 -4.52 0.59 0.96
N ILE A 105 -4.51 -0.75 0.82
CA ILE A 105 -5.48 -1.49 -0.02
C ILE A 105 -6.93 -1.20 0.40
N SER A 106 -7.19 -1.12 1.70
CA SER A 106 -8.55 -0.87 2.22
C SER A 106 -9.10 0.51 1.87
N MET A 107 -8.22 1.47 1.55
CA MET A 107 -8.55 2.86 1.25
C MET A 107 -8.57 3.16 -0.26
N LEU A 108 -8.15 2.21 -1.11
CA LEU A 108 -8.17 2.35 -2.57
C LEU A 108 -9.49 2.77 -3.21
N PRO A 109 -10.70 2.40 -2.72
CA PRO A 109 -11.94 2.87 -3.32
C PRO A 109 -12.04 4.40 -3.45
N TYR A 110 -11.36 5.14 -2.57
CA TYR A 110 -11.43 6.59 -2.48
C TYR A 110 -10.17 7.30 -3.03
N ALA A 111 -9.09 6.55 -3.27
CA ALA A 111 -7.81 7.09 -3.68
C ALA A 111 -7.77 7.48 -5.17
N SER A 112 -6.83 8.35 -5.53
CA SER A 112 -6.48 8.72 -6.90
C SER A 112 -5.94 7.54 -7.71
N PRO A 113 -6.07 7.56 -9.05
CA PRO A 113 -5.51 6.53 -9.93
C PRO A 113 -4.02 6.26 -9.68
N ASP A 114 -3.20 7.29 -9.55
CA ASP A 114 -1.74 7.14 -9.37
C ASP A 114 -1.38 6.38 -8.09
N LEU A 115 -2.12 6.62 -7.00
CA LEU A 115 -1.91 5.88 -5.76
C LEU A 115 -2.42 4.45 -5.83
N LYS A 116 -3.50 4.19 -6.58
CA LYS A 116 -3.96 2.82 -6.85
C LYS A 116 -2.91 2.02 -7.62
N GLU A 117 -2.34 2.61 -8.66
CA GLU A 117 -1.23 2.04 -9.43
C GLU A 117 -0.05 1.70 -8.51
N ARG A 118 0.40 2.67 -7.69
CA ARG A 118 1.50 2.47 -6.74
C ARG A 118 1.24 1.35 -5.73
N VAL A 119 0.04 1.29 -5.15
CA VAL A 119 -0.32 0.25 -4.18
C VAL A 119 -0.35 -1.12 -4.84
N ILE A 120 -0.90 -1.23 -6.05
CA ILE A 120 -0.97 -2.52 -6.77
C ILE A 120 0.42 -2.99 -7.19
N ALA A 121 1.31 -2.09 -7.62
CA ALA A 121 2.72 -2.41 -7.85
C ALA A 121 3.39 -2.95 -6.57
N ALA A 122 3.16 -2.31 -5.41
CA ALA A 122 3.69 -2.80 -4.14
C ALA A 122 3.12 -4.18 -3.74
N VAL A 123 1.84 -4.46 -4.03
CA VAL A 123 1.26 -5.80 -3.86
C VAL A 123 1.99 -6.85 -4.71
N ALA A 124 2.41 -6.48 -5.93
CA ALA A 124 3.22 -7.33 -6.79
C ALA A 124 4.61 -7.62 -6.19
N GLU A 125 5.28 -6.58 -5.70
CA GLU A 125 6.60 -6.69 -5.06
C GLU A 125 6.59 -7.60 -3.83
N ASN A 126 5.47 -7.66 -3.09
CA ASN A 126 5.30 -8.55 -1.94
C ASN A 126 4.87 -9.97 -2.30
N GLY A 127 4.70 -10.28 -3.59
CA GLY A 127 4.35 -11.63 -4.03
C GLY A 127 2.91 -12.03 -3.69
N TRP A 128 1.99 -11.07 -3.50
CA TRP A 128 0.59 -11.36 -3.14
C TRP A 128 -0.27 -11.76 -4.36
N TYR A 129 0.13 -12.84 -5.03
CA TYR A 129 -0.47 -13.32 -6.28
C TYR A 129 -1.97 -13.64 -6.15
N GLY A 130 -2.44 -14.10 -4.99
CA GLY A 130 -3.84 -14.43 -4.76
C GLY A 130 -4.79 -13.22 -4.67
N ARG A 131 -4.26 -11.99 -4.61
CA ARG A 131 -5.08 -10.76 -4.45
C ARG A 131 -4.90 -9.79 -5.61
N ILE A 132 -3.70 -9.71 -6.19
CA ILE A 132 -3.33 -8.65 -7.13
C ILE A 132 -4.24 -8.55 -8.36
N GLU A 133 -4.60 -9.68 -8.99
CA GLU A 133 -5.45 -9.71 -10.18
C GLU A 133 -6.83 -9.12 -9.88
N SER A 134 -7.40 -9.43 -8.72
CA SER A 134 -8.68 -8.86 -8.27
C SER A 134 -8.59 -7.35 -7.99
N LEU A 135 -7.45 -6.88 -7.46
CA LEU A 135 -7.24 -5.47 -7.14
C LEU A 135 -7.07 -4.62 -8.40
N ALA A 136 -6.27 -5.08 -9.36
CA ALA A 136 -6.08 -4.42 -10.67
C ALA A 136 -7.42 -4.31 -11.41
N ASN A 137 -8.16 -5.41 -11.51
CA ASN A 137 -9.47 -5.39 -12.17
C ASN A 137 -10.45 -4.45 -11.45
N LYS A 138 -10.54 -4.51 -10.12
CA LYS A 138 -11.52 -3.74 -9.35
C LYS A 138 -11.23 -2.24 -9.32
N TYR A 139 -9.98 -1.84 -9.14
CA TYR A 139 -9.63 -0.45 -8.86
C TYR A 139 -9.03 0.32 -10.05
N LEU A 140 -8.47 -0.40 -11.04
CA LEU A 140 -7.86 0.17 -12.24
C LEU A 140 -8.56 -0.25 -13.53
N ASN A 141 -9.53 -1.17 -13.47
CA ASN A 141 -10.26 -1.68 -14.64
C ASN A 141 -9.33 -2.24 -15.73
N ARG A 142 -8.25 -2.92 -15.31
CA ARG A 142 -7.29 -3.58 -16.19
C ARG A 142 -6.80 -4.89 -15.57
N GLY A 143 -6.25 -5.74 -16.43
CA GLY A 143 -5.41 -6.87 -16.01
C GLY A 143 -4.05 -6.43 -15.48
N LEU A 144 -3.19 -7.40 -15.16
CA LEU A 144 -1.83 -7.14 -14.71
C LEU A 144 -0.94 -6.63 -15.85
N THR A 145 0.00 -5.75 -15.53
CA THR A 145 1.06 -5.36 -16.46
C THR A 145 2.20 -6.38 -16.48
N ILE A 146 3.07 -6.29 -17.48
CA ILE A 146 4.25 -7.16 -17.58
C ILE A 146 5.17 -6.94 -16.37
N GLU A 147 5.32 -5.69 -15.94
CA GLU A 147 6.14 -5.29 -14.80
C GLU A 147 5.63 -5.90 -13.50
N GLU A 148 4.31 -5.88 -13.27
CA GLU A 148 3.68 -6.50 -12.11
C GLU A 148 3.87 -8.02 -12.09
N VAL A 149 3.73 -8.68 -13.26
CA VAL A 149 4.00 -10.12 -13.38
C VAL A 149 5.45 -10.45 -13.04
N LEU A 150 6.40 -9.67 -13.58
CA LEU A 150 7.82 -9.88 -13.31
C LEU A 150 8.16 -9.62 -11.84
N ALA A 151 7.54 -8.62 -11.21
CA ALA A 151 7.69 -8.34 -9.78
C ALA A 151 7.20 -9.50 -8.90
N LEU A 152 6.03 -10.07 -9.21
CA LEU A 152 5.51 -11.27 -8.51
C LEU A 152 6.48 -12.45 -8.58
N VAL A 153 7.00 -12.72 -9.79
CA VAL A 153 7.93 -13.82 -10.02
C VAL A 153 9.24 -13.58 -9.27
N ASN A 154 9.78 -12.35 -9.34
CA ASN A 154 10.99 -11.99 -8.62
C ASN A 154 10.80 -12.10 -7.10
N SER A 155 9.65 -11.70 -6.57
CA SER A 155 9.30 -11.83 -5.16
C SER A 155 9.32 -13.30 -4.70
N TYR A 156 8.76 -14.21 -5.50
CA TYR A 156 8.78 -15.64 -5.23
C TYR A 156 10.20 -16.22 -5.23
N VAL A 157 10.97 -16.01 -6.31
CA VAL A 157 12.30 -16.64 -6.45
C VAL A 157 13.35 -16.06 -5.49
N ASN A 158 13.16 -14.84 -5.01
CA ASN A 158 14.05 -14.24 -4.02
C ASN A 158 13.76 -14.72 -2.58
N ASN A 159 12.60 -15.36 -2.34
CA ASN A 159 12.23 -15.86 -1.03
C ASN A 159 12.46 -17.37 -0.92
N LYS A 160 13.72 -17.74 -0.68
CA LYS A 160 14.17 -19.14 -0.51
C LYS A 160 13.50 -19.90 0.64
N GLY A 161 12.68 -19.27 1.48
CA GLY A 161 12.00 -19.94 2.59
C GLY A 161 10.66 -20.61 2.23
N VAL A 162 10.14 -20.39 1.02
CA VAL A 162 8.74 -20.75 0.68
C VAL A 162 8.63 -21.30 -0.75
N ARG A 163 9.12 -22.52 -1.00
CA ARG A 163 8.81 -23.24 -2.24
C ARG A 163 7.40 -23.84 -2.16
N ALA A 164 6.60 -23.68 -3.21
CA ALA A 164 5.39 -24.44 -3.37
C ALA A 164 5.00 -24.63 -4.85
N GLU A 165 4.85 -25.88 -5.28
CA GLU A 165 4.51 -26.23 -6.68
C GLU A 165 3.22 -25.56 -7.18
N HIS A 166 2.23 -25.37 -6.29
CA HIS A 166 0.99 -24.70 -6.66
C HIS A 166 1.23 -23.23 -7.00
N THR A 167 2.09 -22.53 -6.24
CA THR A 167 2.50 -21.15 -6.51
C THR A 167 3.23 -21.05 -7.85
N GLU A 168 4.12 -21.99 -8.15
CA GLU A 168 4.86 -22.03 -9.42
C GLU A 168 3.93 -22.19 -10.64
N LYS A 169 2.98 -23.11 -10.55
CA LYS A 169 1.96 -23.32 -11.59
C LYS A 169 1.10 -22.07 -11.77
N GLU A 170 0.75 -21.40 -10.69
CA GLU A 170 -0.07 -20.19 -10.71
C GLU A 170 0.69 -18.99 -11.31
N LEU A 171 1.96 -18.79 -10.94
CA LEU A 171 2.80 -17.75 -11.53
C LEU A 171 3.01 -17.97 -13.04
N LEU A 172 3.14 -19.22 -13.48
CA LEU A 172 3.19 -19.56 -14.90
C LEU A 172 1.87 -19.29 -15.61
N ARG A 173 0.73 -19.58 -14.97
CA ARG A 173 -0.61 -19.25 -15.51
C ARG A 173 -0.75 -17.74 -15.68
N ILE A 174 -0.41 -16.98 -14.65
CA ILE A 174 -0.44 -15.50 -14.65
C ILE A 174 0.47 -14.96 -15.76
N ALA A 175 1.70 -15.47 -15.90
CA ALA A 175 2.62 -15.03 -16.94
C ALA A 175 2.10 -15.31 -18.36
N ARG A 176 1.46 -16.46 -18.60
CA ARG A 176 0.83 -16.75 -19.90
C ARG A 176 -0.32 -15.80 -20.23
N ALA A 177 -1.12 -15.43 -19.23
CA ALA A 177 -2.27 -14.56 -19.41
C ALA A 177 -1.88 -13.10 -19.64
N TYR A 178 -0.91 -12.58 -18.88
CA TYR A 178 -0.62 -11.14 -18.80
C TYR A 178 0.74 -10.75 -19.38
N ALA A 179 1.66 -11.69 -19.58
CA ALA A 179 2.98 -11.45 -20.13
C ALA A 179 3.42 -12.58 -21.09
N PRO A 180 2.66 -12.86 -22.17
CA PRO A 180 2.93 -14.00 -23.06
C PRO A 180 4.35 -13.98 -23.65
N GLY A 181 4.85 -12.79 -24.02
CA GLY A 181 6.23 -12.60 -24.50
C GLY A 181 7.33 -12.83 -23.46
N LYS A 182 6.97 -12.96 -22.17
CA LYS A 182 7.88 -13.21 -21.04
C LYS A 182 7.71 -14.59 -20.42
N THR A 183 6.80 -15.43 -20.93
CA THR A 183 6.51 -16.74 -20.35
C THR A 183 7.74 -17.65 -20.29
N ALA A 184 8.58 -17.66 -21.33
CA ALA A 184 9.81 -18.46 -21.36
C ALA A 184 10.83 -18.00 -20.31
N GLU A 185 10.99 -16.68 -20.15
CA GLU A 185 11.86 -16.06 -19.14
C GLU A 185 11.40 -16.43 -17.72
N VAL A 186 10.11 -16.22 -17.43
CA VAL A 186 9.49 -16.57 -16.15
C VAL A 186 9.67 -18.06 -15.84
N GLY A 187 9.39 -18.93 -16.81
CA GLY A 187 9.59 -20.36 -16.64
C GLY A 187 11.05 -20.74 -16.39
N SER A 188 12.00 -20.04 -17.00
CA SER A 188 13.43 -20.25 -16.71
C SER A 188 13.80 -19.83 -15.30
N LYS A 189 13.31 -18.68 -14.83
CA LYS A 189 13.54 -18.19 -13.46
C LYS A 189 13.01 -19.16 -12.41
N ILE A 190 11.78 -19.62 -12.58
CA ILE A 190 11.15 -20.59 -11.65
C ILE A 190 11.92 -21.91 -11.64
N ARG A 191 12.29 -22.44 -12.82
CA ARG A 191 13.10 -23.68 -12.88
C ARG A 191 14.45 -23.53 -12.19
N GLN A 192 15.13 -22.41 -12.41
CA GLN A 192 16.42 -22.15 -11.77
C GLN A 192 16.26 -22.08 -10.24
N PHE A 193 15.24 -21.38 -9.76
CA PHE A 193 14.90 -21.34 -8.33
C PHE A 193 14.67 -22.73 -7.74
N VAL A 194 13.91 -23.59 -8.43
CA VAL A 194 13.68 -24.98 -7.97
C VAL A 194 14.98 -25.77 -7.87
N ILE A 195 15.84 -25.69 -8.89
CA ILE A 195 17.15 -26.37 -8.88
C ILE A 195 18.01 -25.86 -7.73
N ASP A 196 18.04 -24.55 -7.49
CA ASP A 196 18.85 -23.94 -6.44
C ASP A 196 18.32 -24.30 -5.05
N PHE A 197 16.99 -24.29 -4.86
CA PHE A 197 16.34 -24.71 -3.62
C PHE A 197 16.63 -26.19 -3.31
N GLU A 198 16.50 -27.08 -4.30
CA GLU A 198 16.78 -28.51 -4.13
C GLU A 198 18.26 -28.82 -3.88
N ARG A 199 19.18 -27.96 -4.31
CA ARG A 199 20.61 -28.07 -3.99
C ARG A 199 20.93 -27.62 -2.57
N ASP A 200 20.27 -26.56 -2.10
CA ASP A 200 20.46 -26.01 -0.76
C ASP A 200 19.91 -26.96 0.33
N ASP A 201 18.90 -27.80 0.02
CA ASP A 201 18.32 -28.81 0.94
C ASP A 201 19.19 -30.08 1.15
N ILE A 202 20.33 -30.22 0.46
CA ILE A 202 21.20 -31.43 0.52
C ILE A 202 22.30 -31.34 1.60
N TYR A 203 22.31 -30.27 2.41
CA TYR A 203 23.26 -30.07 3.53
C TYR A 203 22.56 -29.78 4.86
#